data_AF-A0A7Z9UDF6-F1
#
_entry.id   AF-A0A7Z9UDF6-F1
#
_cell.length_a   1.000
_cell.length_b   1.000
_cell.length_c   1.000
_cell.angle_alpha   90.00
_cell.angle_beta   90.00
_cell.angle_gamma   90.00
#
_symmetry.space_group_name_H-M   'P 1'
#
loop_
_entity.id
_entity.type
_entity.pdbx_description
1 polymer ?
#
loop_
_entity_poly.entity_id
_entity_poly.type
_entity_poly.pdbx_seq_one_letter_code
_entity_poly.pdbx_strand_id
1 'polypeptide(L)'
;MRMMLPVLFILCSLPLLAEPMTALSFRMIEPKLEEGPPTKLWRHRDDQFRLEYQEFLQINDGFDIWSINMKTHKAVYSVDPDGKSRIWIFSPEQIPEAFHGLELGKEREFIDSHPFQEKAGQEVDGITCKVLEYAQGDASLRFYTDAKSQPVMVELKSGGQVVFKIRYESYQVLPWDRGLFRLPGGSQIEVEGQPVPSSSAVYEPWLGETLRAYGPRNFEHFKDHLKEDLAPTVEQAKQQTTLNLSEALDKEPGFAQWPALSAASRKPVEQALLTKLEAWLKVQPDATDRAWAYRILAQNEQWDGVKWGLFDDYASNRYLCMELLEQPVSDMTILLPSRPLNPFHYNFLGAAVQRRLGDVSPGAFFDSSVRERAAQLDKTHLQQYLTLAKANKDRVIGAGVLLMLGSDQERSQALGRLEEELLAQAERPDVFHGQDFWLRGDIIQILANHPETEELTELLTRTVESYSPKKEMLLLALAYALDYADAPGAASSLARVSQIKTDNYDLYLASALALSKYDEEKAKKSLLHVVSLRRQPFVSMALLRLEKLTGQKTPGWGEGRLHPDMDAAYKFWEEALR
;
A
#
# COMPACT_ATOMS: atom_id res chain seq x y z
N MET A 1 -19.70 72.50 -13.62
CA MET A 1 -18.39 71.85 -13.32
C MET A 1 -18.42 71.41 -11.87
N ARG A 2 -19.00 70.23 -11.63
CA ARG A 2 -18.31 68.96 -11.26
C ARG A 2 -17.64 69.00 -9.88
N MET A 3 -18.50 68.75 -8.88
CA MET A 3 -18.16 68.13 -7.60
C MET A 3 -17.47 66.77 -7.86
N MET A 4 -16.38 66.48 -7.15
CA MET A 4 -15.94 65.10 -6.92
C MET A 4 -16.02 64.83 -5.42
N LEU A 5 -16.98 63.99 -5.05
CA LEU A 5 -17.05 63.26 -3.78
C LEU A 5 -15.76 62.46 -3.58
N PRO A 6 -15.19 62.38 -2.38
CA PRO A 6 -14.39 61.23 -2.00
C PRO A 6 -15.37 60.07 -1.77
N VAL A 7 -15.38 59.12 -2.70
CA VAL A 7 -15.96 57.79 -2.47
C VAL A 7 -15.14 57.16 -1.34
N LEU A 8 -15.68 57.28 -0.13
CA LEU A 8 -15.31 56.48 1.02
C LEU A 8 -15.43 55.02 0.57
N PHE A 9 -14.29 54.36 0.36
CA PHE A 9 -14.20 52.92 0.19
C PHE A 9 -14.57 52.28 1.53
N ILE A 10 -15.86 52.24 1.83
CA ILE A 10 -16.43 51.22 2.70
C ILE A 10 -16.42 49.95 1.84
N LEU A 11 -15.24 49.36 1.68
CA LEU A 11 -15.15 47.92 1.53
C LEU A 11 -15.64 47.39 2.88
N CYS A 12 -16.95 47.21 2.97
CA CYS A 12 -17.53 46.23 3.87
C CYS A 12 -16.69 44.99 3.65
N SER A 13 -15.86 44.67 4.65
CA SER A 13 -15.51 43.31 4.99
C SER A 13 -16.81 42.53 5.09
N LEU A 14 -17.34 42.08 3.94
CA LEU A 14 -18.21 40.93 3.89
C LEU A 14 -17.41 39.88 4.67
N PRO A 15 -17.92 39.38 5.80
CA PRO A 15 -17.30 38.21 6.39
C PRO A 15 -17.25 37.20 5.24
N LEU A 16 -16.04 36.79 4.84
CA LEU A 16 -15.86 35.51 4.18
C LEU A 16 -16.64 34.55 5.07
N LEU A 17 -17.83 34.15 4.59
CA LEU A 17 -18.71 33.27 5.33
C LEU A 17 -17.85 32.05 5.63
N ALA A 18 -17.46 31.89 6.89
CA ALA A 18 -16.68 30.75 7.32
C ALA A 18 -17.39 29.52 6.80
N GLU A 19 -16.64 28.63 6.17
CA GLU A 19 -17.23 27.46 5.51
C GLU A 19 -18.07 26.68 6.53
N PRO A 20 -19.19 26.05 6.13
CA PRO A 20 -20.05 25.37 7.07
C PRO A 20 -19.46 24.03 7.52
N MET A 21 -19.80 23.62 8.74
CA MET A 21 -19.52 22.32 9.30
C MET A 21 -20.77 21.83 10.03
N THR A 22 -21.16 20.59 9.80
CA THR A 22 -22.26 19.95 10.53
C THR A 22 -21.73 19.47 11.88
N ALA A 23 -22.40 19.84 12.97
CA ALA A 23 -22.08 19.40 14.32
C ALA A 23 -23.31 18.73 14.93
N LEU A 24 -23.16 17.49 15.37
CA LEU A 24 -24.26 16.69 15.92
C LEU A 24 -23.85 15.93 17.18
N SER A 25 -24.82 15.75 18.07
CA SER A 25 -24.74 14.97 19.30
C SER A 25 -25.92 14.00 19.28
N PHE A 26 -25.69 12.70 19.39
CA PHE A 26 -26.73 11.70 19.21
C PHE A 26 -26.53 10.47 20.09
N ARG A 27 -27.59 9.67 20.16
CA ARG A 27 -27.60 8.38 20.85
C ARG A 27 -28.22 7.30 20.00
N MET A 28 -27.58 6.13 19.95
CA MET A 28 -28.17 4.91 19.41
C MET A 28 -29.13 4.32 20.46
N ILE A 29 -30.44 4.42 20.21
CA ILE A 29 -31.50 3.87 21.07
C ILE A 29 -31.69 2.38 20.77
N GLU A 30 -31.66 2.00 19.50
CA GLU A 30 -31.72 0.61 19.05
C GLU A 30 -30.66 0.36 17.96
N PRO A 31 -29.90 -0.75 18.03
CA PRO A 31 -29.75 -1.60 19.21
C PRO A 31 -29.19 -0.78 20.38
N LYS A 32 -29.59 -1.11 21.61
CA LYS A 32 -29.13 -0.40 22.81
C LYS A 32 -27.63 -0.67 23.07
N LEU A 33 -26.78 0.08 22.39
CA LEU A 33 -25.32 -0.08 22.42
C LEU A 33 -24.62 0.93 23.34
N GLU A 34 -25.26 2.07 23.61
CA GLU A 34 -24.61 3.19 24.30
C GLU A 34 -25.03 3.31 25.76
N GLU A 35 -24.08 3.01 26.67
CA GLU A 35 -24.12 3.46 28.07
C GLU A 35 -23.03 4.50 28.28
N GLY A 36 -23.38 5.78 28.48
CA GLY A 36 -22.38 6.86 28.65
C GLY A 36 -22.78 8.24 28.10
N PRO A 37 -21.81 9.16 27.89
CA PRO A 37 -22.06 10.43 27.20
C PRO A 37 -22.52 10.19 25.75
N PRO A 38 -23.27 11.14 25.15
CA PRO A 38 -23.73 11.02 23.77
C PRO A 38 -22.55 11.04 22.81
N THR A 39 -22.72 10.36 21.67
CA THR A 39 -21.77 10.38 20.57
C THR A 39 -21.81 11.74 19.89
N LYS A 40 -20.65 12.34 19.64
CA LYS A 40 -20.56 13.64 18.95
C LYS A 40 -19.83 13.50 17.63
N LEU A 41 -20.31 14.20 16.62
CA LEU A 41 -19.69 14.26 15.31
C LEU A 41 -19.60 15.70 14.84
N TRP A 42 -18.44 16.10 14.37
CA TRP A 42 -18.24 17.29 13.56
C TRP A 42 -17.80 16.85 12.17
N ARG A 43 -18.45 17.36 11.13
CA ARG A 43 -18.16 16.99 9.75
C ARG A 43 -18.07 18.24 8.88
N HIS A 44 -16.99 18.34 8.13
CA HIS A 44 -16.80 19.37 7.13
C HIS A 44 -16.54 18.69 5.78
N ARG A 45 -17.39 18.98 4.79
CA ARG A 45 -17.34 18.35 3.46
C ARG A 45 -17.31 16.80 3.58
N ASP A 46 -16.64 16.14 2.65
CA ASP A 46 -16.54 14.67 2.54
C ASP A 46 -15.21 14.12 3.04
N ASP A 47 -14.27 15.00 3.35
CA ASP A 47 -12.87 14.69 3.62
C ASP A 47 -12.48 15.02 5.07
N GLN A 48 -13.34 15.64 5.87
CA GLN A 48 -12.99 15.95 7.26
C GLN A 48 -14.11 15.58 8.23
N PHE A 49 -13.76 14.79 9.25
CA PHE A 49 -14.66 14.56 10.38
C PHE A 49 -13.94 14.35 11.71
N ARG A 50 -14.65 14.59 12.80
CA ARG A 50 -14.24 14.28 14.17
C ARG A 50 -15.39 13.55 14.84
N LEU A 51 -15.19 12.30 15.22
CA LEU A 51 -16.17 11.46 15.91
C LEU A 51 -15.68 11.16 17.33
N GLU A 52 -16.45 11.59 18.34
CA GLU A 52 -16.21 11.27 19.74
C GLU A 52 -17.26 10.25 20.19
N TYR A 53 -16.83 9.06 20.56
CA TYR A 53 -17.66 7.96 21.04
C TYR A 53 -17.07 7.39 22.33
N GLN A 54 -17.71 7.61 23.47
CA GLN A 54 -17.21 7.15 24.78
C GLN A 54 -15.74 7.59 25.04
N GLU A 55 -14.82 6.64 25.23
CA GLU A 55 -13.37 6.87 25.40
C GLU A 55 -12.61 6.85 24.04
N PHE A 56 -13.30 6.84 22.92
CA PHE A 56 -12.75 6.79 21.56
C PHE A 56 -12.96 8.13 20.83
N LEU A 57 -11.92 8.60 20.17
CA LEU A 57 -11.95 9.77 19.29
C LEU A 57 -11.35 9.38 17.95
N GLN A 58 -12.14 9.49 16.88
CA GLN A 58 -11.63 9.40 15.52
C GLN A 58 -11.57 10.78 14.89
N ILE A 59 -10.44 11.12 14.29
CA ILE A 59 -10.27 12.33 13.49
C ILE A 59 -9.90 11.90 12.09
N ASN A 60 -10.56 12.47 11.10
CA ASN A 60 -10.25 12.34 9.70
C ASN A 60 -9.94 13.73 9.15
N ASP A 61 -8.76 13.90 8.57
CA ASP A 61 -8.31 15.12 7.88
C ASP A 61 -7.76 14.73 6.50
N GLY A 62 -8.67 14.57 5.54
CA GLY A 62 -8.38 14.12 4.19
C GLY A 62 -8.05 12.63 4.16
N PHE A 63 -6.79 12.34 3.87
CA PHE A 63 -6.27 10.96 3.85
C PHE A 63 -5.90 10.49 5.26
N ASP A 64 -5.66 11.42 6.19
CA ASP A 64 -5.14 11.11 7.51
C ASP A 64 -6.28 10.72 8.47
N ILE A 65 -6.24 9.50 9.00
CA ILE A 65 -7.15 9.06 10.06
C ILE A 65 -6.35 8.90 11.36
N TRP A 66 -6.88 9.45 12.45
CA TRP A 66 -6.37 9.27 13.79
C TRP A 66 -7.43 8.64 14.66
N SER A 67 -7.14 7.45 15.19
CA SER A 67 -7.96 6.73 16.17
C SER A 67 -7.31 6.85 17.54
N ILE A 68 -7.94 7.58 18.44
CA ILE A 68 -7.36 8.02 19.71
C ILE A 68 -8.16 7.43 20.86
N ASN A 69 -7.47 6.73 21.75
CA ASN A 69 -8.04 6.36 23.05
C ASN A 69 -7.89 7.57 23.99
N MET A 70 -9.01 8.20 24.34
CA MET A 70 -9.07 9.41 25.14
C MET A 70 -8.67 9.19 26.61
N LYS A 71 -8.69 7.94 27.11
CA LYS A 71 -8.27 7.61 28.48
C LYS A 71 -6.77 7.44 28.59
N THR A 72 -6.15 6.78 27.62
CA THR A 72 -4.70 6.55 27.60
C THR A 72 -3.95 7.66 26.85
N HIS A 73 -4.67 8.53 26.15
CA HIS A 73 -4.15 9.49 25.18
C HIS A 73 -3.29 8.84 24.10
N LYS A 74 -3.50 7.55 23.83
CA LYS A 74 -2.78 6.82 22.79
C LYS A 74 -3.47 6.99 21.45
N ALA A 75 -2.72 7.40 20.44
CA ALA A 75 -3.21 7.61 19.10
C ALA A 75 -2.63 6.56 18.14
N VAL A 76 -3.50 5.95 17.35
CA VAL A 76 -3.20 5.07 16.22
C VAL A 76 -3.53 5.84 14.95
N TYR A 77 -2.64 5.77 13.98
CA TYR A 77 -2.83 6.39 12.66
C TYR A 77 -3.41 5.34 11.70
N SER A 78 -4.26 5.74 10.75
CA SER A 78 -4.66 4.96 9.56
C SER A 78 -4.75 5.91 8.33
N VAL A 79 -4.79 5.39 7.10
CA VAL A 79 -4.92 6.20 5.87
C VAL A 79 -6.15 5.77 5.11
N ASP A 80 -6.98 6.74 4.69
CA ASP A 80 -8.03 6.52 3.69
C ASP A 80 -7.46 6.77 2.28
N PRO A 81 -7.31 5.75 1.41
CA PRO A 81 -6.78 5.92 0.05
C PRO A 81 -7.59 6.88 -0.84
N ASP A 82 -8.87 7.05 -0.52
CA ASP A 82 -9.80 7.89 -1.27
C ASP A 82 -9.90 9.33 -0.73
N GLY A 83 -9.38 9.57 0.48
CA GLY A 83 -9.53 10.83 1.19
C GLY A 83 -10.99 11.26 1.37
N LYS A 84 -11.92 10.30 1.32
CA LYS A 84 -13.37 10.48 1.30
C LYS A 84 -14.00 9.47 2.23
N SER A 85 -13.80 9.65 3.52
CA SER A 85 -14.30 8.71 4.49
C SER A 85 -15.78 8.90 4.74
N ARG A 86 -16.54 7.84 4.50
CA ARG A 86 -17.97 7.80 4.76
C ARG A 86 -18.21 7.38 6.20
N ILE A 87 -19.12 8.09 6.87
CA ILE A 87 -19.53 7.75 8.24
C ILE A 87 -20.90 7.10 8.16
N TRP A 88 -20.89 5.81 7.89
CA TRP A 88 -22.11 5.05 7.75
C TRP A 88 -22.85 4.92 9.08
N ILE A 89 -24.18 5.04 9.06
CA ILE A 89 -25.00 4.73 10.24
C ILE A 89 -24.90 3.22 10.56
N PHE A 90 -24.91 2.39 9.52
CA PHE A 90 -24.69 0.93 9.53
C PHE A 90 -23.93 0.53 8.27
N SER A 91 -23.23 -0.61 8.29
CA SER A 91 -22.57 -1.13 7.09
C SER A 91 -23.60 -1.28 5.95
N PRO A 92 -23.26 -0.92 4.68
CA PRO A 92 -24.14 -1.12 3.52
C PRO A 92 -24.66 -2.55 3.37
N GLU A 93 -23.94 -3.54 3.90
CA GLU A 93 -24.32 -4.95 3.90
C GLU A 93 -25.46 -5.28 4.89
N GLN A 94 -25.69 -4.41 5.87
CA GLN A 94 -26.67 -4.57 6.96
C GLN A 94 -27.98 -3.84 6.69
N ILE A 95 -28.03 -3.01 5.64
CA ILE A 95 -29.22 -2.24 5.26
C ILE A 95 -29.64 -2.54 3.82
N PRO A 96 -30.94 -2.47 3.50
CA PRO A 96 -31.40 -2.59 2.12
C PRO A 96 -30.70 -1.60 1.17
N GLU A 97 -30.40 -2.05 -0.06
CA GLU A 97 -29.75 -1.26 -1.12
C GLU A 97 -30.46 0.08 -1.38
N ALA A 98 -31.78 0.08 -1.22
CA ALA A 98 -32.68 1.24 -1.16
C ALA A 98 -32.17 2.45 -0.36
N PHE A 99 -31.41 2.18 0.70
CA PHE A 99 -30.97 3.16 1.69
C PHE A 99 -29.46 3.35 1.71
N HIS A 100 -28.75 2.79 0.73
CA HIS A 100 -27.32 3.05 0.54
C HIS A 100 -27.10 4.56 0.31
N GLY A 101 -26.01 5.09 0.85
CA GLY A 101 -25.72 6.53 0.85
C GLY A 101 -26.21 7.29 2.09
N LEU A 102 -26.92 6.65 3.02
CA LEU A 102 -27.26 7.24 4.31
C LEU A 102 -26.04 7.32 5.24
N GLU A 103 -25.55 8.54 5.46
CA GLU A 103 -24.39 8.82 6.31
C GLU A 103 -24.74 9.78 7.45
N LEU A 104 -24.05 9.63 8.59
CA LEU A 104 -24.15 10.58 9.71
C LEU A 104 -23.67 11.97 9.27
N GLY A 105 -24.49 12.98 9.56
CA GLY A 105 -24.26 14.38 9.19
C GLY A 105 -24.67 14.75 7.77
N LYS A 106 -25.23 13.81 6.99
CA LYS A 106 -25.76 14.02 5.63
C LYS A 106 -27.23 13.65 5.49
N GLU A 107 -27.94 13.53 6.60
CA GLU A 107 -29.35 13.13 6.64
C GLU A 107 -30.24 14.09 5.84
N ARG A 108 -29.94 15.40 5.87
CA ARG A 108 -30.67 16.39 5.09
C ARG A 108 -30.48 16.20 3.59
N GLU A 109 -29.25 15.97 3.14
CA GLU A 109 -28.94 15.66 1.73
C GLU A 109 -29.64 14.37 1.30
N PHE A 110 -29.70 13.37 2.19
CA PHE A 110 -30.40 12.12 1.94
C PHE A 110 -31.92 12.33 1.81
N ILE A 111 -32.54 13.13 2.69
CA ILE A 111 -33.96 13.47 2.62
C ILE A 111 -34.30 14.18 1.31
N ASP A 112 -33.46 15.15 0.90
CA ASP A 112 -33.70 15.96 -0.29
C ASP A 112 -33.52 15.17 -1.60
N SER A 113 -32.73 14.09 -1.58
CA SER A 113 -32.43 13.26 -2.76
C SER A 113 -33.33 12.03 -2.93
N HIS A 114 -34.21 11.73 -1.98
CA HIS A 114 -35.02 10.52 -1.96
C HIS A 114 -36.54 10.81 -1.85
N PRO A 115 -37.41 9.91 -2.33
CA PRO A 115 -38.85 10.17 -2.44
C PRO A 115 -39.58 9.95 -1.09
N PHE A 116 -39.27 10.77 -0.09
CA PHE A 116 -39.93 10.75 1.22
C PHE A 116 -41.39 11.21 1.14
N GLN A 117 -42.27 10.49 1.85
CA GLN A 117 -43.66 10.87 2.05
C GLN A 117 -43.87 11.43 3.45
N GLU A 118 -44.59 12.55 3.53
CA GLU A 118 -45.00 13.11 4.81
C GLU A 118 -46.11 12.25 5.45
N LYS A 119 -45.95 11.96 6.74
CA LYS A 119 -46.93 11.26 7.57
C LYS A 119 -47.48 12.19 8.65
N ALA A 120 -48.48 11.70 9.37
CA ALA A 120 -49.02 12.43 10.52
C ALA A 120 -47.89 12.75 11.52
N GLY A 121 -47.85 14.02 11.95
CA GLY A 121 -46.86 14.50 12.92
C GLY A 121 -46.92 13.70 14.22
N GLN A 122 -45.76 13.54 14.85
CA GLN A 122 -45.61 12.82 16.11
C GLN A 122 -44.80 13.65 17.10
N GLU A 123 -45.05 13.46 18.38
CA GLU A 123 -44.27 14.09 19.44
C GLU A 123 -43.14 13.15 19.88
N VAL A 124 -41.91 13.67 19.93
CA VAL A 124 -40.72 12.96 20.41
C VAL A 124 -40.10 13.78 21.52
N ASP A 125 -40.13 13.28 22.76
CA ASP A 125 -39.59 13.96 23.95
C ASP A 125 -40.05 15.42 24.13
N GLY A 126 -41.34 15.70 23.90
CA GLY A 126 -41.88 17.07 23.98
C GLY A 126 -41.70 17.91 22.72
N ILE A 127 -41.03 17.39 21.68
CA ILE A 127 -40.80 18.08 20.41
C ILE A 127 -41.85 17.61 19.40
N THR A 128 -42.72 18.51 18.94
CA THR A 128 -43.62 18.25 17.82
C THR A 128 -42.80 18.09 16.54
N CYS A 129 -42.82 16.89 15.95
CA CYS A 129 -42.04 16.54 14.79
C CYS A 129 -42.90 16.29 13.56
N LYS A 130 -42.41 16.77 12.42
CA LYS A 130 -42.83 16.31 11.09
C LYS A 130 -42.20 14.95 10.84
N VAL A 131 -43.00 13.96 10.42
CA VAL A 131 -42.53 12.61 10.12
C VAL A 131 -42.44 12.43 8.61
N LEU A 132 -41.27 12.07 8.12
CA LEU A 132 -40.97 11.74 6.74
C LEU A 132 -40.66 10.24 6.66
N GLU A 133 -41.34 9.50 5.79
CA GLU A 133 -41.12 8.07 5.60
C GLU A 133 -40.77 7.75 4.14
N TYR A 134 -39.70 6.97 3.95
CA TYR A 134 -39.36 6.34 2.70
C TYR A 134 -39.39 4.82 2.88
N ALA A 135 -40.26 4.15 2.13
CA ALA A 135 -40.47 2.70 2.25
C ALA A 135 -40.13 2.00 0.93
N GLN A 136 -39.41 0.88 1.02
CA GLN A 136 -39.07 0.03 -0.10
C GLN A 136 -39.15 -1.44 0.34
N GLY A 137 -40.05 -2.21 -0.28
CA GLY A 137 -40.30 -3.60 0.10
C GLY A 137 -40.88 -3.72 1.52
N ASP A 138 -40.25 -4.56 2.34
CA ASP A 138 -40.59 -4.77 3.76
C ASP A 138 -39.84 -3.82 4.72
N ALA A 139 -39.06 -2.88 4.17
CA ALA A 139 -38.27 -1.94 4.93
C ALA A 139 -38.77 -0.50 4.81
N SER A 140 -38.66 0.26 5.90
CA SER A 140 -39.07 1.66 5.98
C SER A 140 -38.08 2.47 6.80
N LEU A 141 -37.58 3.55 6.22
CA LEU A 141 -36.75 4.56 6.86
C LEU A 141 -37.61 5.78 7.22
N ARG A 142 -37.59 6.19 8.48
CA ARG A 142 -38.34 7.33 9.01
C ARG A 142 -37.42 8.39 9.59
N PHE A 143 -37.61 9.63 9.16
CA PHE A 143 -37.03 10.81 9.78
C PHE A 143 -38.10 11.60 10.54
N TYR A 144 -37.76 11.98 11.76
CA TYR A 144 -38.53 12.88 12.59
C TYR A 144 -37.78 14.21 12.58
N THR A 145 -38.42 15.27 12.10
CA THR A 145 -37.79 16.58 11.93
C THR A 145 -38.52 17.65 12.70
N ASP A 146 -37.79 18.60 13.26
CA ASP A 146 -38.37 19.74 13.98
C ASP A 146 -38.94 20.81 13.02
N ALA A 147 -39.44 21.91 13.57
CA ALA A 147 -39.98 23.03 12.78
C ALA A 147 -38.94 23.72 11.87
N LYS A 148 -37.63 23.50 12.10
CA LYS A 148 -36.52 23.99 11.28
C LYS A 148 -36.01 22.92 10.31
N SER A 149 -36.75 21.82 10.15
CA SER A 149 -36.38 20.66 9.34
C SER A 149 -35.05 20.03 9.74
N GLN A 150 -34.66 20.15 11.01
CA GLN A 150 -33.48 19.45 11.55
C GLN A 150 -33.87 18.05 12.01
N PRO A 151 -33.03 17.03 11.77
CA PRO A 151 -33.25 15.69 12.30
C PRO A 151 -33.32 15.69 13.83
N VAL A 152 -34.41 15.17 14.37
CA VAL A 152 -34.64 14.90 15.79
C VAL A 152 -34.42 13.42 16.08
N MET A 153 -34.87 12.55 15.18
CA MET A 153 -34.72 11.10 15.30
C MET A 153 -34.74 10.46 13.91
N VAL A 154 -34.00 9.36 13.74
CA VAL A 154 -34.07 8.49 12.55
C VAL A 154 -34.34 7.05 13.00
N GLU A 155 -35.20 6.35 12.28
CA GLU A 155 -35.58 4.96 12.57
C GLU A 155 -35.63 4.16 11.28
N LEU A 156 -34.91 3.04 11.21
CA LEU A 156 -35.05 2.05 10.15
C LEU A 156 -35.78 0.82 10.70
N LYS A 157 -36.82 0.39 9.99
CA LYS A 157 -37.49 -0.89 10.20
C LYS A 157 -37.32 -1.79 8.99
N SER A 158 -37.15 -3.09 9.21
CA SER A 158 -37.14 -4.12 8.17
C SER A 158 -37.82 -5.38 8.73
N GLY A 159 -38.66 -6.05 7.93
CA GLY A 159 -39.40 -7.23 8.40
C GLY A 159 -40.28 -6.96 9.63
N GLY A 160 -40.73 -5.72 9.82
CA GLY A 160 -41.50 -5.27 11.00
C GLY A 160 -40.67 -5.07 12.29
N GLN A 161 -39.37 -5.31 12.26
CA GLN A 161 -38.46 -5.08 13.39
C GLN A 161 -37.69 -3.77 13.21
N VAL A 162 -37.37 -3.09 14.32
CA VAL A 162 -36.47 -1.92 14.30
C VAL A 162 -35.05 -2.43 14.11
N VAL A 163 -34.45 -2.10 12.97
CA VAL A 163 -33.04 -2.38 12.68
C VAL A 163 -32.17 -1.40 13.46
N PHE A 164 -32.53 -0.12 13.40
CA PHE A 164 -31.91 0.89 14.23
C PHE A 164 -32.80 2.08 14.53
N LYS A 165 -32.45 2.79 15.60
CA LYS A 165 -33.09 4.04 16.00
C LYS A 165 -32.08 4.97 16.65
N ILE A 166 -31.90 6.16 16.08
CA ILE A 166 -30.97 7.17 16.60
C ILE A 166 -31.73 8.41 17.00
N ARG A 167 -31.43 8.93 18.19
CA ARG A 167 -31.97 10.18 18.72
C ARG A 167 -30.89 11.27 18.70
N TYR A 168 -31.15 12.39 18.04
CA TYR A 168 -30.23 13.54 17.98
C TYR A 168 -30.49 14.52 19.13
N GLU A 169 -29.60 14.58 20.11
CA GLU A 169 -29.66 15.59 21.17
C GLU A 169 -29.39 17.00 20.63
N SER A 170 -28.54 17.13 19.61
CA SER A 170 -28.33 18.37 18.89
C SER A 170 -27.96 18.12 17.43
N TYR A 171 -28.43 18.97 16.53
CA TYR A 171 -28.05 18.99 15.12
C TYR A 171 -27.91 20.45 14.66
N GLN A 172 -26.69 20.89 14.36
CA GLN A 172 -26.38 22.30 14.09
C GLN A 172 -25.43 22.43 12.90
N VAL A 173 -25.54 23.54 12.18
CA VAL A 173 -24.54 23.98 11.20
C VAL A 173 -23.74 25.10 11.84
N LEU A 174 -22.45 24.88 12.01
CA LEU A 174 -21.51 25.79 12.67
C LEU A 174 -20.47 26.30 11.66
N PRO A 175 -19.80 27.44 11.95
CA PRO A 175 -18.58 27.83 11.26
C PRO A 175 -17.50 26.73 11.35
N TRP A 176 -16.80 26.48 10.25
CA TRP A 176 -15.70 25.52 10.19
C TRP A 176 -14.56 25.95 11.11
N ASP A 177 -14.17 25.04 11.99
CA ASP A 177 -13.01 25.19 12.86
C ASP A 177 -11.99 24.10 12.55
N ARG A 178 -10.93 24.50 11.83
CA ARG A 178 -9.82 23.60 11.47
C ARG A 178 -9.13 22.99 12.70
N GLY A 179 -9.20 23.64 13.87
CA GLY A 179 -8.60 23.13 15.11
C GLY A 179 -9.22 21.81 15.57
N LEU A 180 -10.49 21.55 15.26
CA LEU A 180 -11.20 20.33 15.66
C LEU A 180 -10.67 19.07 14.98
N PHE A 181 -10.15 19.21 13.76
CA PHE A 181 -9.66 18.11 12.93
C PHE A 181 -8.15 17.86 13.08
N ARG A 182 -7.52 18.45 14.10
CA ARG A 182 -6.11 18.20 14.42
C ARG A 182 -5.99 17.20 15.57
N LEU A 183 -4.93 16.40 15.52
CA LEU A 183 -4.53 15.54 16.63
C LEU A 183 -4.44 16.36 17.93
N PRO A 184 -5.13 15.97 19.03
CA PRO A 184 -5.06 16.70 20.29
C PRO A 184 -3.64 16.75 20.85
N GLY A 185 -3.25 17.91 21.37
CA GLY A 185 -1.94 18.07 22.01
C GLY A 185 -1.76 17.11 23.18
N GLY A 186 -0.57 16.49 23.29
CA GLY A 186 -0.27 15.51 24.33
C GLY A 186 -0.64 14.06 24.00
N SER A 187 -1.21 13.81 22.82
CA SER A 187 -1.43 12.44 22.34
C SER A 187 -0.10 11.71 22.15
N GLN A 188 0.04 10.54 22.78
CA GLN A 188 1.16 9.63 22.58
C GLN A 188 0.85 8.76 21.38
N ILE A 189 1.59 8.93 20.30
CA ILE A 189 1.43 8.05 19.14
C ILE A 189 1.98 6.68 19.52
N GLU A 190 1.12 5.66 19.53
CA GLU A 190 1.59 4.30 19.74
C GLU A 190 2.29 3.83 18.48
N VAL A 191 3.60 3.69 18.61
CA VAL A 191 4.43 3.00 17.63
C VAL A 191 4.64 1.59 18.16
N GLU A 192 3.94 0.60 17.62
CA GLU A 192 4.29 -0.78 17.92
C GLU A 192 5.64 -1.09 17.26
N GLY A 193 6.67 -1.21 18.09
CA GLY A 193 8.03 -1.60 17.74
C GLY A 193 8.08 -2.99 17.13
N GLN A 194 7.86 -3.06 15.83
CA GLN A 194 8.13 -4.20 14.96
C GLN A 194 9.08 -3.69 13.85
N PRO A 195 10.16 -4.42 13.51
CA PRO A 195 11.05 -4.03 12.44
C PRO A 195 10.36 -4.25 11.08
N VAL A 196 10.64 -3.34 10.14
CA VAL A 196 10.07 -3.27 8.79
C VAL A 196 10.47 -4.48 7.94
N PRO A 197 9.53 -5.18 7.28
CA PRO A 197 9.87 -6.12 6.22
C PRO A 197 10.46 -5.34 5.06
N SER A 198 11.77 -5.45 4.84
CA SER A 198 12.41 -5.05 3.60
C SER A 198 12.05 -6.10 2.53
N SER A 199 10.90 -5.92 1.87
CA SER A 199 10.42 -6.81 0.83
C SER A 199 10.52 -6.22 -0.57
N SER A 200 10.96 -7.07 -1.50
CA SER A 200 11.08 -6.99 -2.96
C SER A 200 11.45 -5.68 -3.65
N ALA A 201 12.44 -5.82 -4.52
CA ALA A 201 12.90 -4.92 -5.58
C ALA A 201 11.85 -4.54 -6.65
N VAL A 202 10.56 -4.63 -6.34
CA VAL A 202 9.47 -3.98 -7.09
C VAL A 202 8.97 -2.75 -6.33
N TYR A 203 9.14 -2.73 -5.00
CA TYR A 203 8.65 -1.74 -4.03
C TYR A 203 9.77 -0.88 -3.42
N GLU A 204 11.02 -1.07 -3.85
CA GLU A 204 12.16 -0.30 -3.32
C GLU A 204 12.16 1.19 -3.69
N PRO A 205 11.60 1.65 -4.84
CA PRO A 205 11.33 3.07 -5.04
C PRO A 205 10.26 3.56 -4.06
N TRP A 206 9.21 2.77 -3.86
CA TRP A 206 8.02 3.04 -3.03
C TRP A 206 8.35 3.32 -1.56
N LEU A 207 9.29 2.56 -0.99
CA LEU A 207 9.82 2.77 0.37
C LEU A 207 11.13 3.58 0.37
N GLY A 208 12.06 3.32 -0.55
CA GLY A 208 13.43 3.79 -0.45
C GLY A 208 13.62 5.31 -0.62
N GLU A 209 12.88 5.97 -1.50
CA GLU A 209 13.08 7.41 -1.77
C GLU A 209 12.29 8.30 -0.81
N THR A 210 11.04 7.93 -0.48
CA THR A 210 10.18 8.59 0.51
C THR A 210 10.77 8.54 1.91
N LEU A 211 11.26 7.35 2.31
CA LEU A 211 11.72 7.09 3.67
C LEU A 211 13.13 7.59 3.92
N ARG A 212 14.01 7.59 2.90
CA ARG A 212 15.37 8.17 3.01
C ARG A 212 15.34 9.70 3.04
N ALA A 213 14.39 10.34 2.34
CA ALA A 213 14.32 11.80 2.23
C ALA A 213 13.76 12.50 3.49
N TYR A 214 12.91 11.82 4.28
CA TYR A 214 12.18 12.45 5.39
C TYR A 214 12.45 11.84 6.79
N GLY A 215 13.43 10.94 6.89
CA GLY A 215 14.06 10.54 8.14
C GLY A 215 13.35 9.42 8.93
N PRO A 216 14.06 8.79 9.89
CA PRO A 216 13.65 7.55 10.58
C PRO A 216 12.39 7.67 11.46
N ARG A 217 11.85 8.88 11.67
CA ARG A 217 10.59 9.07 12.43
C ARG A 217 9.33 8.83 11.61
N ASN A 218 9.37 9.05 10.29
CA ASN A 218 8.24 8.76 9.40
C ASN A 218 8.16 7.27 9.05
N PHE A 219 9.31 6.57 9.14
CA PHE A 219 9.46 5.13 8.91
C PHE A 219 8.62 4.26 9.84
N GLU A 220 8.43 4.70 11.09
CA GLU A 220 7.65 3.97 12.08
C GLU A 220 6.14 4.09 11.87
N HIS A 221 5.66 5.16 11.22
CA HIS A 221 4.23 5.43 11.00
C HIS A 221 3.60 4.71 9.81
N PHE A 222 4.36 4.41 8.75
CA PHE A 222 3.86 3.68 7.57
C PHE A 222 3.76 2.17 7.79
N LYS A 223 4.46 1.65 8.80
CA LYS A 223 4.61 0.20 9.00
C LYS A 223 3.32 -0.47 9.48
N ASP A 224 2.46 0.25 10.20
CA ASP A 224 1.29 -0.35 10.84
C ASP A 224 0.07 -0.44 9.91
N HIS A 225 -0.02 0.39 8.87
CA HIS A 225 -1.11 0.33 7.86
C HIS A 225 -0.86 -0.70 6.78
N LEU A 226 0.39 -1.14 6.62
CA LEU A 226 0.76 -2.21 5.69
C LEU A 226 0.54 -3.61 6.28
N LYS A 227 0.00 -3.70 7.51
CA LYS A 227 -0.29 -4.97 8.19
C LYS A 227 -1.59 -5.63 7.75
N GLU A 228 -2.54 -4.89 7.16
CA GLU A 228 -3.90 -5.41 6.92
C GLU A 228 -4.10 -6.12 5.57
N ASP A 229 -3.12 -6.12 4.66
CA ASP A 229 -3.17 -6.83 3.37
C ASP A 229 -2.12 -7.96 3.24
N LEU A 230 -1.73 -8.57 4.35
CA LEU A 230 -0.91 -9.79 4.33
C LEU A 230 -1.79 -11.00 3.95
N ALA A 231 -1.36 -11.76 2.94
CA ALA A 231 -1.96 -13.04 2.53
C ALA A 231 -2.00 -14.05 3.71
N PRO A 232 -2.83 -15.12 3.66
CA PRO A 232 -3.23 -15.90 4.82
C PRO A 232 -2.06 -16.50 5.59
N THR A 233 -2.29 -16.74 6.88
CA THR A 233 -1.29 -17.10 7.87
C THR A 233 -0.36 -18.23 7.42
N VAL A 234 0.92 -18.08 7.80
CA VAL A 234 2.02 -19.06 7.77
C VAL A 234 1.57 -20.51 8.12
N GLU A 235 0.49 -20.67 8.87
CA GLU A 235 -0.13 -21.95 9.23
C GLU A 235 -0.67 -22.76 8.04
N GLN A 236 -1.01 -22.14 6.91
CA GLN A 236 -1.47 -22.85 5.71
C GLN A 236 -0.31 -23.33 4.82
N ALA A 237 0.79 -22.57 4.75
CA ALA A 237 2.03 -22.96 4.05
C ALA A 237 2.85 -24.01 4.83
N LYS A 238 2.78 -23.98 6.17
CA LYS A 238 3.40 -24.97 7.08
C LYS A 238 2.92 -26.42 6.84
N GLN A 239 1.76 -26.62 6.21
CA GLN A 239 1.19 -27.96 6.04
C GLN A 239 1.78 -28.77 4.87
N GLN A 240 2.64 -28.19 4.01
CA GLN A 240 3.14 -28.89 2.81
C GLN A 240 4.67 -28.96 2.63
N THR A 241 5.49 -28.39 3.53
CA THR A 241 6.95 -28.56 3.44
C THR A 241 7.56 -28.97 4.77
N THR A 242 8.17 -30.16 4.79
CA THR A 242 8.97 -30.68 5.90
C THR A 242 10.22 -29.83 6.10
N LEU A 243 10.21 -28.87 7.07
CA LEU A 243 11.37 -28.41 7.87
C LEU A 243 10.97 -27.30 8.87
N ASN A 244 10.45 -27.70 10.04
CA ASN A 244 9.92 -26.79 11.07
C ASN A 244 10.97 -26.28 12.08
N LEU A 245 11.89 -25.43 11.61
CA LEU A 245 12.75 -24.62 12.49
C LEU A 245 11.98 -23.43 13.09
N SER A 246 11.06 -22.81 12.31
CA SER A 246 10.19 -21.73 12.80
C SER A 246 9.29 -22.21 13.94
N GLU A 247 8.59 -23.34 13.82
CA GLU A 247 7.71 -23.82 14.90
C GLU A 247 8.46 -24.23 16.17
N ALA A 248 9.70 -24.71 16.03
CA ALA A 248 10.54 -25.03 17.18
C ALA A 248 10.99 -23.76 17.92
N LEU A 249 11.26 -22.68 17.20
CA LEU A 249 11.66 -21.38 17.74
C LEU A 249 10.46 -20.55 18.25
N ASP A 250 9.29 -20.64 17.60
CA ASP A 250 8.06 -19.95 18.01
C ASP A 250 7.55 -20.44 19.39
N LYS A 251 7.86 -21.70 19.74
CA LYS A 251 7.54 -22.31 21.04
C LYS A 251 8.54 -21.95 22.15
N GLU A 252 9.60 -21.21 21.84
CA GLU A 252 10.62 -20.83 22.82
C GLU A 252 10.18 -19.62 23.66
N PRO A 253 10.18 -19.72 25.01
CA PRO A 253 9.65 -18.68 25.90
C PRO A 253 10.28 -17.27 25.76
N GLY A 254 11.46 -17.16 25.14
CA GLY A 254 12.13 -15.88 24.88
C GLY A 254 11.85 -15.29 23.50
N PHE A 255 11.44 -16.10 22.52
CA PHE A 255 11.20 -15.66 21.15
C PHE A 255 9.86 -14.93 21.02
N ALA A 256 8.81 -15.44 21.66
CA ALA A 256 7.49 -14.80 21.71
C ALA A 256 7.50 -13.42 22.40
N GLN A 257 8.43 -13.20 23.33
CA GLN A 257 8.56 -11.96 24.09
C GLN A 257 9.54 -10.96 23.45
N TRP A 258 10.27 -11.40 22.42
CA TRP A 258 11.31 -10.64 21.74
C TRP A 258 10.91 -9.21 21.32
N PRO A 259 9.72 -8.98 20.74
CA PRO A 259 9.33 -7.64 20.31
C PRO A 259 9.23 -6.64 21.49
N ALA A 260 8.93 -7.14 22.69
CA ALA A 260 8.73 -6.33 23.89
C ALA A 260 10.00 -6.13 24.73
N LEU A 261 11.11 -6.80 24.39
CA LEU A 261 12.36 -6.68 25.15
C LEU A 261 13.15 -5.43 24.75
N SER A 262 13.73 -4.75 25.75
CA SER A 262 14.70 -3.68 25.53
C SER A 262 16.01 -4.23 24.92
N ALA A 263 16.78 -3.40 24.20
CA ALA A 263 18.03 -3.81 23.57
C ALA A 263 19.03 -4.49 24.55
N ALA A 264 19.10 -4.02 25.79
CA ALA A 264 19.96 -4.64 26.82
C ALA A 264 19.42 -6.00 27.31
N SER A 265 18.10 -6.18 27.30
CA SER A 265 17.42 -7.41 27.71
C SER A 265 17.37 -8.49 26.63
N ARG A 266 17.66 -8.13 25.36
CA ARG A 266 17.69 -9.07 24.24
C ARG A 266 18.95 -9.93 24.23
N LYS A 267 20.12 -9.39 24.64
CA LYS A 267 21.42 -10.09 24.62
C LYS A 267 21.45 -11.50 25.25
N PRO A 268 20.84 -11.74 26.43
CA PRO A 268 20.80 -13.10 27.00
C PRO A 268 19.89 -14.06 26.22
N VAL A 269 18.78 -13.55 25.68
CA VAL A 269 17.83 -14.31 24.87
C VAL A 269 18.43 -14.63 23.50
N GLU A 270 19.14 -13.67 22.91
CA GLU A 270 19.98 -13.79 21.71
C GLU A 270 20.97 -14.93 21.84
N GLN A 271 21.78 -14.93 22.90
CA GLN A 271 22.81 -15.94 23.11
C GLN A 271 22.21 -17.35 23.28
N ALA A 272 21.05 -17.44 23.94
CA ALA A 272 20.35 -18.71 24.11
C ALA A 272 19.79 -19.26 22.78
N LEU A 273 19.22 -18.40 21.94
CA LEU A 273 18.74 -18.76 20.61
C LEU A 273 19.88 -19.17 19.68
N LEU A 274 21.00 -18.43 19.69
CA LEU A 274 22.23 -18.76 18.97
C LEU A 274 22.76 -20.14 19.35
N THR A 275 22.85 -20.41 20.65
CA THR A 275 23.35 -21.70 21.17
C THR A 275 22.45 -22.85 20.72
N LYS A 276 21.13 -22.64 20.68
CA LYS A 276 20.16 -23.64 20.22
C LYS A 276 20.20 -23.84 18.70
N LEU A 277 20.31 -22.77 17.93
CA LEU A 277 20.50 -22.83 16.48
C LEU A 277 21.81 -23.57 16.17
N GLU A 278 22.92 -23.23 16.82
CA GLU A 278 24.19 -23.94 16.66
C GLU A 278 24.12 -25.42 17.08
N ALA A 279 23.42 -25.73 18.17
CA ALA A 279 23.21 -27.11 18.59
C ALA A 279 22.37 -27.89 17.57
N TRP A 280 21.30 -27.29 17.04
CA TRP A 280 20.48 -27.88 15.98
C TRP A 280 21.29 -28.13 14.70
N LEU A 281 22.09 -27.14 14.28
CA LEU A 281 22.98 -27.21 13.12
C LEU A 281 24.06 -28.30 13.26
N LYS A 282 24.56 -28.55 14.48
CA LYS A 282 25.57 -29.60 14.73
C LYS A 282 25.02 -31.02 14.62
N VAL A 283 23.72 -31.20 14.82
CA VAL A 283 23.06 -32.52 14.82
C VAL A 283 22.53 -32.89 13.43
N GLN A 284 22.48 -31.94 12.49
CA GLN A 284 22.21 -32.16 11.08
C GLN A 284 23.44 -31.74 10.23
N PRO A 285 24.45 -32.62 10.06
CA PRO A 285 25.70 -32.26 9.38
C PRO A 285 25.53 -31.91 7.88
N ASP A 286 24.38 -32.23 7.28
CA ASP A 286 23.99 -31.82 5.91
C ASP A 286 23.17 -30.51 5.90
N ALA A 287 23.17 -29.74 6.99
CA ALA A 287 22.37 -28.53 7.13
C ALA A 287 22.73 -27.52 6.04
N THR A 288 21.87 -27.48 5.03
CA THR A 288 21.79 -26.65 3.82
C THR A 288 22.44 -25.27 3.88
N ASP A 289 22.71 -24.65 2.73
CA ASP A 289 23.20 -23.27 2.59
C ASP A 289 22.45 -22.22 3.43
N ARG A 290 21.16 -22.48 3.67
CA ARG A 290 20.28 -21.71 4.54
C ARG A 290 20.77 -21.70 5.99
N ALA A 291 21.19 -22.86 6.46
CA ALA A 291 21.75 -23.06 7.79
C ALA A 291 23.09 -22.34 7.99
N TRP A 292 23.95 -22.33 6.96
CA TRP A 292 25.19 -21.55 6.97
C TRP A 292 24.95 -20.03 6.96
N ALA A 293 24.01 -19.56 6.13
CA ALA A 293 23.65 -18.14 6.08
C ALA A 293 23.13 -17.62 7.44
N TYR A 294 22.30 -18.40 8.14
CA TYR A 294 21.86 -18.04 9.50
C TYR A 294 23.03 -17.95 10.49
N ARG A 295 23.99 -18.88 10.39
CA ARG A 295 25.16 -18.89 11.26
C ARG A 295 26.01 -17.63 11.08
N ILE A 296 26.27 -17.21 9.84
CA ILE A 296 27.06 -16.00 9.55
C ILE A 296 26.37 -14.75 10.07
N LEU A 297 25.08 -14.59 9.77
CA LEU A 297 24.32 -13.43 10.23
C LEU A 297 24.32 -13.33 11.76
N ALA A 298 24.11 -14.47 12.44
CA ALA A 298 24.14 -14.50 13.90
C ALA A 298 25.53 -14.21 14.48
N GLN A 299 26.60 -14.73 13.86
CA GLN A 299 27.98 -14.45 14.27
C GLN A 299 28.38 -12.98 14.11
N ASN A 300 27.81 -12.28 13.12
CA ASN A 300 28.05 -10.87 12.86
C ASN A 300 27.08 -9.93 13.60
N GLU A 301 26.30 -10.44 14.56
CA GLU A 301 25.25 -9.69 15.28
C GLU A 301 24.18 -9.08 14.35
N GLN A 302 24.02 -9.60 13.13
CA GLN A 302 23.03 -9.16 12.13
C GLN A 302 21.68 -9.86 12.34
N TRP A 303 21.13 -9.68 13.53
CA TRP A 303 19.97 -10.40 14.03
C TRP A 303 18.67 -10.13 13.30
N ASP A 304 18.52 -8.91 12.78
CA ASP A 304 17.41 -8.60 11.87
C ASP A 304 17.47 -9.55 10.66
N GLY A 305 18.64 -9.77 10.07
CA GLY A 305 18.82 -10.73 8.97
C GLY A 305 18.49 -12.19 9.33
N VAL A 306 18.77 -12.61 10.57
CA VAL A 306 18.39 -13.95 11.06
C VAL A 306 16.88 -14.07 11.19
N LYS A 307 16.24 -13.07 11.80
CA LYS A 307 14.78 -12.96 11.92
C LYS A 307 14.13 -12.97 10.54
N TRP A 308 14.66 -12.20 9.60
CA TRP A 308 14.19 -12.17 8.22
C TRP A 308 14.30 -13.53 7.58
N GLY A 309 15.46 -14.21 7.59
CA GLY A 309 15.54 -15.53 6.96
C GLY A 309 14.55 -16.57 7.53
N LEU A 310 14.21 -16.48 8.82
CA LEU A 310 13.28 -17.36 9.53
C LEU A 310 11.81 -17.13 9.15
N PHE A 311 11.44 -15.88 8.83
CA PHE A 311 10.07 -15.46 8.50
C PHE A 311 9.90 -14.96 7.06
N ASP A 312 10.98 -14.95 6.27
CA ASP A 312 10.96 -14.61 4.84
C ASP A 312 10.23 -15.74 4.13
N ASP A 313 8.95 -15.51 3.92
CA ASP A 313 8.16 -16.17 2.90
C ASP A 313 8.42 -15.49 1.55
N TYR A 314 9.71 -15.29 1.20
CA TYR A 314 10.14 -14.91 -0.15
C TYR A 314 9.84 -16.09 -1.08
N ALA A 315 8.56 -16.30 -1.33
CA ALA A 315 8.03 -17.22 -2.30
C ALA A 315 8.51 -16.80 -3.68
N SER A 316 8.66 -15.51 -3.98
CA SER A 316 8.91 -15.03 -5.34
C SER A 316 10.06 -15.76 -6.06
N ASN A 317 11.32 -15.65 -5.60
CA ASN A 317 12.44 -16.36 -6.25
C ASN A 317 12.58 -17.83 -5.81
N ARG A 318 11.96 -18.22 -4.69
CA ARG A 318 12.15 -19.56 -4.10
C ARG A 318 11.11 -20.57 -4.61
N TYR A 319 9.84 -20.18 -4.75
CA TYR A 319 8.79 -20.98 -5.42
C TYR A 319 9.09 -21.16 -6.90
N LEU A 320 9.54 -20.11 -7.60
CA LEU A 320 9.95 -20.22 -9.00
C LEU A 320 11.12 -21.19 -9.19
N CYS A 321 12.13 -21.18 -8.31
CA CYS A 321 13.19 -22.18 -8.34
C CYS A 321 12.75 -23.58 -7.87
N MET A 322 11.82 -23.67 -6.93
CA MET A 322 11.27 -24.95 -6.45
C MET A 322 10.42 -25.65 -7.50
N GLU A 323 9.63 -24.90 -8.29
CA GLU A 323 8.80 -25.45 -9.36
C GLU A 323 9.62 -26.01 -10.52
N LEU A 324 10.72 -25.35 -10.90
CA LEU A 324 11.58 -25.83 -11.99
C LEU A 324 12.28 -27.15 -11.66
N LEU A 325 12.56 -27.39 -10.38
CA LEU A 325 13.66 -28.29 -10.03
C LEU A 325 13.24 -29.58 -9.35
N GLU A 326 12.21 -29.64 -8.50
CA GLU A 326 11.82 -30.87 -7.73
C GLU A 326 13.02 -31.66 -7.11
N GLN A 327 14.21 -31.05 -7.07
CA GLN A 327 15.52 -31.61 -6.79
C GLN A 327 16.40 -30.52 -6.20
N PRO A 328 17.33 -30.88 -5.29
CA PRO A 328 18.13 -29.92 -4.55
C PRO A 328 19.22 -29.35 -5.47
N VAL A 329 18.90 -28.28 -6.18
CA VAL A 329 19.92 -27.48 -6.89
C VAL A 329 19.90 -26.04 -6.39
N SER A 330 20.22 -25.87 -5.10
CA SER A 330 20.42 -24.56 -4.47
C SER A 330 21.43 -23.71 -5.24
N ASP A 331 22.42 -24.35 -5.87
CA ASP A 331 23.51 -23.68 -6.59
C ASP A 331 23.11 -23.05 -7.94
N MET A 332 21.98 -23.44 -8.55
CA MET A 332 21.53 -22.87 -9.84
C MET A 332 20.87 -21.49 -9.67
N THR A 333 20.54 -21.10 -8.44
CA THR A 333 19.91 -19.82 -8.11
C THR A 333 20.85 -18.61 -8.25
N ILE A 334 22.17 -18.84 -8.35
CA ILE A 334 23.17 -17.77 -8.53
C ILE A 334 23.07 -17.08 -9.90
N LEU A 335 22.42 -17.73 -10.88
CA LEU A 335 22.14 -17.19 -12.22
C LEU A 335 20.81 -16.46 -12.33
N LEU A 336 20.03 -16.38 -11.24
CA LEU A 336 18.82 -15.58 -11.25
C LEU A 336 19.17 -14.10 -11.47
N PRO A 337 18.31 -13.35 -12.19
CA PRO A 337 18.55 -11.96 -12.52
C PRO A 337 18.56 -11.05 -11.29
N SER A 338 18.07 -11.51 -10.14
CA SER A 338 18.01 -10.73 -8.92
C SER A 338 19.37 -10.57 -8.24
N ARG A 339 19.72 -9.33 -7.92
CA ARG A 339 20.72 -9.05 -6.88
C ARG A 339 20.10 -9.41 -5.53
N PRO A 340 20.73 -10.23 -4.69
CA PRO A 340 20.23 -10.48 -3.35
C PRO A 340 20.35 -9.20 -2.51
N LEU A 341 19.23 -8.54 -2.26
CA LEU A 341 19.18 -7.31 -1.45
C LEU A 341 19.06 -7.61 0.05
N ASN A 342 18.52 -8.78 0.42
CA ASN A 342 18.44 -9.20 1.82
C ASN A 342 19.80 -9.82 2.24
N PRO A 343 20.39 -9.39 3.38
CA PRO A 343 21.63 -9.97 3.91
C PRO A 343 21.60 -11.50 4.04
N PHE A 344 20.43 -12.10 4.36
CA PHE A 344 20.26 -13.54 4.38
C PHE A 344 20.40 -14.16 2.98
N HIS A 345 19.69 -13.64 1.98
CA HIS A 345 19.79 -14.12 0.60
C HIS A 345 21.20 -13.89 0.03
N TYR A 346 21.83 -12.78 0.39
CA TYR A 346 23.20 -12.47 -0.02
C TYR A 346 24.19 -13.48 0.55
N ASN A 347 24.08 -13.80 1.84
CA ASN A 347 24.94 -14.82 2.47
C ASN A 347 24.63 -16.23 1.95
N PHE A 348 23.35 -16.56 1.75
CA PHE A 348 22.92 -17.84 1.18
C PHE A 348 23.50 -18.06 -0.23
N LEU A 349 23.30 -17.10 -1.13
CA LEU A 349 23.81 -17.17 -2.51
C LEU A 349 25.32 -16.97 -2.56
N GLY A 350 25.89 -16.17 -1.65
CA GLY A 350 27.34 -15.98 -1.50
C GLY A 350 28.06 -17.28 -1.13
N ALA A 351 27.45 -18.12 -0.29
CA ALA A 351 27.95 -19.47 0.00
C ALA A 351 28.03 -20.33 -1.28
N ALA A 352 26.96 -20.29 -2.09
CA ALA A 352 26.89 -21.02 -3.35
C ALA A 352 27.94 -20.52 -4.35
N VAL A 353 28.12 -19.20 -4.46
CA VAL A 353 29.17 -18.58 -5.27
C VAL A 353 30.56 -19.04 -4.83
N GLN A 354 30.87 -18.97 -3.53
CA GLN A 354 32.18 -19.35 -3.00
C GLN A 354 32.51 -20.83 -3.24
N ARG A 355 31.53 -21.74 -3.09
CA ARG A 355 31.75 -23.16 -3.39
C ARG A 355 32.03 -23.43 -4.87
N ARG A 356 31.33 -22.73 -5.76
CA ARG A 356 31.37 -22.98 -7.20
C ARG A 356 32.52 -22.28 -7.90
N LEU A 357 32.89 -21.10 -7.42
CA LEU A 357 33.83 -20.18 -8.07
C LEU A 357 35.06 -19.89 -7.21
N GLY A 358 35.14 -20.43 -5.98
CA GLY A 358 36.27 -20.24 -5.08
C GLY A 358 36.35 -18.82 -4.55
N ASP A 359 37.47 -18.14 -4.83
CA ASP A 359 37.81 -16.82 -4.28
C ASP A 359 37.05 -15.65 -4.92
N VAL A 360 36.03 -15.92 -5.75
CA VAL A 360 35.20 -14.86 -6.34
C VAL A 360 34.36 -14.20 -5.25
N SER A 361 34.50 -12.88 -5.13
CA SER A 361 33.68 -12.07 -4.21
C SER A 361 32.20 -12.15 -4.62
N PRO A 362 31.29 -12.56 -3.71
CA PRO A 362 29.85 -12.56 -3.99
C PRO A 362 29.33 -11.20 -4.46
N GLY A 363 29.86 -10.10 -3.93
CA GLY A 363 29.47 -8.75 -4.33
C GLY A 363 29.81 -8.48 -5.78
N ALA A 364 31.08 -8.71 -6.16
CA ALA A 364 31.53 -8.54 -7.54
C ALA A 364 30.77 -9.46 -8.51
N PHE A 365 30.43 -10.68 -8.06
CA PHE A 365 29.64 -11.62 -8.85
C PHE A 365 28.23 -11.09 -9.11
N PHE A 366 27.48 -10.68 -8.07
CA PHE A 366 26.11 -10.15 -8.24
C PHE A 366 26.04 -8.75 -8.86
N ASP A 367 27.15 -8.00 -8.84
CA ASP A 367 27.25 -6.73 -9.55
C ASP A 367 27.37 -6.92 -11.06
N SER A 368 27.85 -8.08 -11.52
CA SER A 368 28.01 -8.44 -12.93
C SER A 368 26.66 -8.79 -13.58
N SER A 369 26.57 -8.56 -14.90
CA SER A 369 25.40 -8.97 -15.69
C SER A 369 25.19 -10.49 -15.65
N VAL A 370 23.97 -10.95 -15.93
CA VAL A 370 23.64 -12.40 -15.96
C VAL A 370 24.53 -13.16 -16.95
N ARG A 371 24.86 -12.56 -18.11
CA ARG A 371 25.77 -13.16 -19.10
C ARG A 371 27.21 -13.27 -18.58
N GLU A 372 27.71 -12.23 -17.90
CA GLU A 372 29.04 -12.26 -17.28
C GLU A 372 29.11 -13.27 -16.12
N ARG A 373 28.04 -13.38 -15.32
CA ARG A 373 27.91 -14.41 -14.29
C ARG A 373 27.90 -15.83 -14.90
N ALA A 374 27.14 -16.03 -15.97
CA ALA A 374 27.08 -17.31 -16.68
C ALA A 374 28.43 -17.70 -17.31
N ALA A 375 29.18 -16.73 -17.82
CA ALA A 375 30.52 -16.96 -18.37
C ALA A 375 31.56 -17.39 -17.32
N GLN A 376 31.33 -17.06 -16.05
CA GLN A 376 32.19 -17.46 -14.93
C GLN A 376 31.93 -18.90 -14.47
N LEU A 377 30.78 -19.49 -14.82
CA LEU A 377 30.45 -20.86 -14.45
C LEU A 377 31.07 -21.89 -15.40
N ASP A 378 31.36 -23.08 -14.86
CA ASP A 378 31.75 -24.21 -15.68
C ASP A 378 30.67 -24.55 -16.73
N LYS A 379 31.11 -24.82 -17.96
CA LYS A 379 30.22 -25.07 -19.11
C LYS A 379 29.26 -26.23 -18.87
N THR A 380 29.66 -27.24 -18.09
CA THR A 380 28.82 -28.39 -17.75
C THR A 380 27.64 -27.97 -16.87
N HIS A 381 27.86 -27.10 -15.90
CA HIS A 381 26.80 -26.58 -15.03
C HIS A 381 25.82 -25.69 -15.79
N LEU A 382 26.32 -24.82 -16.68
CA LEU A 382 25.48 -24.01 -17.54
C LEU A 382 24.64 -24.88 -18.50
N GLN A 383 25.22 -25.95 -19.06
CA GLN A 383 24.51 -26.86 -19.94
C GLN A 383 23.41 -27.64 -19.21
N GLN A 384 23.67 -28.09 -17.97
CA GLN A 384 22.65 -28.72 -17.12
C GLN A 384 21.50 -27.74 -16.84
N TYR A 385 21.82 -26.48 -16.55
CA TYR A 385 20.83 -25.44 -16.30
C TYR A 385 19.93 -25.19 -17.52
N LEU A 386 20.53 -25.01 -18.69
CA LEU A 386 19.78 -24.84 -19.93
C LEU A 386 18.94 -26.08 -20.29
N THR A 387 19.43 -27.28 -19.99
CA THR A 387 18.66 -28.52 -20.23
C THR A 387 17.39 -28.57 -19.36
N LEU A 388 17.51 -28.20 -18.08
CA LEU A 388 16.37 -28.14 -17.17
C LEU A 388 15.38 -27.03 -17.55
N ALA A 389 15.89 -25.86 -17.94
CA ALA A 389 15.07 -24.76 -18.42
C ALA A 389 14.27 -25.14 -19.68
N LYS A 390 14.89 -25.84 -20.63
CA LYS A 390 14.21 -26.36 -21.84
C LYS A 390 13.12 -27.38 -21.50
N ALA A 391 13.38 -28.25 -20.51
CA ALA A 391 12.39 -29.23 -20.04
C ALA A 391 11.18 -28.58 -19.36
N ASN A 392 11.34 -27.37 -18.82
CA ASN A 392 10.31 -26.62 -18.10
C ASN A 392 9.99 -25.27 -18.75
N LYS A 393 10.16 -25.16 -20.07
CA LYS A 393 10.00 -23.90 -20.83
C LYS A 393 8.62 -23.25 -20.70
N ASP A 394 7.59 -24.06 -20.36
CA ASP A 394 6.22 -23.60 -20.18
C ASP A 394 5.98 -23.00 -18.77
N ARG A 395 6.93 -23.15 -17.85
CA ARG A 395 6.93 -22.47 -16.55
C ARG A 395 7.63 -21.12 -16.67
N VAL A 396 7.14 -20.11 -15.94
CA VAL A 396 7.67 -18.73 -15.96
C VAL A 396 9.18 -18.69 -15.73
N ILE A 397 9.68 -19.48 -14.80
CA ILE A 397 11.12 -19.51 -14.51
C ILE A 397 11.94 -20.17 -15.63
N GLY A 398 11.42 -21.24 -16.25
CA GLY A 398 12.10 -21.91 -17.37
C GLY A 398 12.20 -20.96 -18.55
N ALA A 399 11.09 -20.25 -18.83
CA ALA A 399 11.08 -19.13 -19.76
C ALA A 399 12.10 -18.05 -19.36
N GLY A 400 12.11 -17.58 -18.11
CA GLY A 400 13.05 -16.55 -17.66
C GLY A 400 14.53 -16.93 -17.87
N VAL A 401 14.89 -18.19 -17.61
CA VAL A 401 16.24 -18.69 -17.89
C VAL A 401 16.56 -18.68 -19.38
N LEU A 402 15.64 -19.18 -20.20
CA LEU A 402 15.80 -19.21 -21.65
C LEU A 402 15.84 -17.80 -22.25
N LEU A 403 15.13 -16.85 -21.66
CA LEU A 403 15.17 -15.44 -22.05
C LEU A 403 16.56 -14.84 -21.85
N MET A 404 17.23 -15.15 -20.75
CA MET A 404 18.55 -14.57 -20.44
C MET A 404 19.71 -15.31 -21.14
N LEU A 405 19.61 -16.63 -21.25
CA LEU A 405 20.75 -17.51 -21.58
C LEU A 405 20.51 -18.44 -22.79
N GLY A 406 19.29 -18.48 -23.33
CA GLY A 406 18.94 -19.29 -24.49
C GLY A 406 19.43 -18.72 -25.82
N SER A 407 19.30 -19.53 -26.86
CA SER A 407 19.45 -19.09 -28.26
C SER A 407 18.39 -18.05 -28.64
N ASP A 408 18.59 -17.31 -29.72
CA ASP A 408 17.67 -16.23 -30.16
C ASP A 408 16.23 -16.73 -30.33
N GLN A 409 16.06 -17.94 -30.88
CA GLN A 409 14.75 -18.59 -31.01
C GLN A 409 14.13 -18.92 -29.64
N GLU A 410 14.94 -19.41 -28.69
CA GLU A 410 14.48 -19.73 -27.33
C GLU A 410 14.14 -18.47 -26.54
N ARG A 411 14.89 -17.38 -26.73
CA ARG A 411 14.61 -16.06 -26.12
C ARG A 411 13.26 -15.53 -26.59
N SER A 412 13.01 -15.53 -27.90
CA SER A 412 11.75 -15.05 -28.46
C SER A 412 10.54 -15.87 -27.94
N GLN A 413 10.67 -17.20 -27.86
CA GLN A 413 9.63 -18.06 -27.29
C GLN A 413 9.41 -17.81 -25.79
N ALA A 414 10.50 -17.62 -25.04
CA ALA A 414 10.43 -17.32 -23.62
C ALA A 414 9.75 -15.98 -23.35
N LEU A 415 10.07 -14.93 -24.11
CA LEU A 415 9.41 -13.63 -23.99
C LEU A 415 7.90 -13.75 -24.21
N GLY A 416 7.49 -14.49 -25.24
CA GLY A 416 6.08 -14.79 -25.50
C GLY A 416 5.39 -15.48 -24.31
N ARG A 417 6.05 -16.45 -23.67
CA ARG A 417 5.50 -17.14 -22.49
C ARG A 417 5.33 -16.21 -21.28
N LEU A 418 6.28 -15.31 -21.05
CA LEU A 418 6.18 -14.31 -19.97
C LEU A 418 5.08 -13.27 -20.27
N GLU A 419 4.95 -12.85 -21.52
CA GLU A 419 3.86 -12.00 -22.00
C GLU A 419 2.50 -12.67 -21.70
N GLU A 420 2.33 -13.95 -22.07
CA GLU A 420 1.11 -14.72 -21.80
C GLU A 420 0.76 -14.78 -20.30
N GLU A 421 1.75 -14.95 -19.42
CA GLU A 421 1.48 -14.98 -17.96
C GLU A 421 0.99 -13.62 -17.46
N LEU A 422 1.66 -12.53 -17.84
CA LEU A 422 1.26 -11.18 -17.43
C LEU A 422 -0.12 -10.79 -17.96
N LEU A 423 -0.47 -11.20 -19.19
CA LEU A 423 -1.81 -11.03 -19.73
C LEU A 423 -2.86 -11.84 -18.94
N ALA A 424 -2.52 -13.06 -18.51
CA ALA A 424 -3.41 -13.89 -17.71
C ALA A 424 -3.63 -13.33 -16.29
N GLN A 425 -2.62 -12.68 -15.71
CA GLN A 425 -2.76 -12.03 -14.39
C GLN A 425 -3.77 -10.89 -14.37
N ALA A 426 -4.00 -10.21 -15.50
CA ALA A 426 -5.00 -9.13 -15.58
C ALA A 426 -6.45 -9.61 -15.35
N GLU A 427 -6.71 -10.92 -15.47
CA GLU A 427 -8.02 -11.52 -15.22
C GLU A 427 -8.15 -12.12 -13.80
N ARG A 428 -7.10 -12.06 -13.00
CA ARG A 428 -7.05 -12.60 -11.63
C ARG A 428 -7.13 -11.45 -10.62
N PRO A 429 -7.67 -11.68 -9.39
CA PRO A 429 -7.64 -10.67 -8.34
C PRO A 429 -6.20 -10.24 -8.03
N ASP A 430 -5.94 -8.94 -8.14
CA ASP A 430 -4.63 -8.38 -7.82
C ASP A 430 -4.47 -8.20 -6.31
N VAL A 431 -4.16 -9.29 -5.61
CA VAL A 431 -3.97 -9.31 -4.16
C VAL A 431 -2.55 -8.88 -3.83
N PHE A 432 -2.41 -7.79 -3.08
CA PHE A 432 -1.14 -7.32 -2.54
C PHE A 432 -0.47 -8.45 -1.74
N HIS A 433 0.83 -8.68 -1.96
CA HIS A 433 1.57 -9.84 -1.42
C HIS A 433 0.97 -11.24 -1.73
N GLY A 434 0.03 -11.35 -2.66
CA GLY A 434 -0.46 -12.62 -3.19
C GLY A 434 0.54 -13.31 -4.13
N GLN A 435 0.21 -14.54 -4.55
CA GLN A 435 1.08 -15.33 -5.42
C GLN A 435 1.40 -14.62 -6.75
N ASP A 436 0.38 -14.07 -7.42
CA ASP A 436 0.53 -13.36 -8.70
C ASP A 436 1.37 -12.08 -8.56
N PHE A 437 1.23 -11.37 -7.44
CA PHE A 437 2.00 -10.17 -7.11
C PHE A 437 3.50 -10.47 -7.02
N TRP A 438 3.86 -11.53 -6.29
CA TRP A 438 5.26 -11.95 -6.15
C TRP A 438 5.82 -12.43 -7.48
N LEU A 439 5.07 -13.28 -8.18
CA LEU A 439 5.43 -13.80 -9.49
C LEU A 439 5.67 -12.66 -10.49
N ARG A 440 4.80 -11.65 -10.50
CA ARG A 440 4.99 -10.44 -11.34
C ARG A 440 6.29 -9.74 -10.99
N GLY A 441 6.63 -9.66 -9.72
CA GLY A 441 7.90 -9.10 -9.28
C GLY A 441 9.12 -9.82 -9.83
N ASP A 442 9.09 -11.15 -9.90
CA ASP A 442 10.18 -11.91 -10.49
C ASP A 442 10.23 -11.74 -12.01
N ILE A 443 9.08 -11.69 -12.68
CA ILE A 443 9.00 -11.38 -14.12
C ILE A 443 9.60 -10.00 -14.39
N ILE A 444 9.29 -8.98 -13.57
CA ILE A 444 9.91 -7.65 -13.68
C ILE A 444 11.43 -7.73 -13.61
N GLN A 445 11.98 -8.49 -12.66
CA GLN A 445 13.43 -8.66 -12.52
C GLN A 445 14.06 -9.39 -13.72
N ILE A 446 13.37 -10.40 -14.25
CA ILE A 446 13.76 -11.10 -15.48
C ILE A 446 13.80 -10.14 -16.65
N LEU A 447 12.74 -9.35 -16.86
CA LEU A 447 12.65 -8.36 -17.93
C LEU A 447 13.68 -7.24 -17.75
N ALA A 448 13.90 -6.74 -16.53
CA ALA A 448 14.90 -5.70 -16.25
C ALA A 448 16.33 -6.10 -16.67
N ASN A 449 16.62 -7.41 -16.68
CA ASN A 449 17.91 -7.97 -17.08
C ASN A 449 17.89 -8.52 -18.52
N HIS A 450 16.89 -8.16 -19.33
CA HIS A 450 16.82 -8.58 -20.72
C HIS A 450 18.07 -8.13 -21.48
N PRO A 451 18.73 -9.02 -22.24
CA PRO A 451 19.98 -8.68 -22.92
C PRO A 451 19.81 -7.68 -24.08
N GLU A 452 18.59 -7.53 -24.58
CA GLU A 452 18.25 -6.69 -25.74
C GLU A 452 17.11 -5.75 -25.36
N THR A 453 17.42 -4.58 -24.81
CA THR A 453 16.41 -3.64 -24.29
C THR A 453 15.53 -3.02 -25.40
N GLU A 454 15.97 -3.10 -26.66
CA GLU A 454 15.20 -2.72 -27.84
C GLU A 454 13.94 -3.61 -28.00
N GLU A 455 14.04 -4.92 -27.77
CA GLU A 455 12.87 -5.82 -27.85
C GLU A 455 11.80 -5.47 -26.81
N LEU A 456 12.21 -5.08 -25.60
CA LEU A 456 11.29 -4.61 -24.56
C LEU A 456 10.65 -3.26 -24.93
N THR A 457 11.42 -2.39 -25.59
CA THR A 457 10.93 -1.10 -26.09
C THR A 457 9.89 -1.29 -27.19
N GLU A 458 10.12 -2.22 -28.12
CA GLU A 458 9.15 -2.59 -29.16
C GLU A 458 7.89 -3.21 -28.55
N LEU A 459 8.04 -4.11 -27.58
CA LEU A 459 6.94 -4.71 -26.85
C LEU A 459 6.11 -3.65 -26.11
N LEU A 460 6.75 -2.73 -25.39
CA LEU A 460 6.07 -1.60 -24.75
C LEU A 460 5.29 -0.77 -25.78
N THR A 461 5.95 -0.41 -26.88
CA THR A 461 5.35 0.43 -27.93
C THR A 461 4.11 -0.22 -28.53
N ARG A 462 4.20 -1.49 -28.93
CA ARG A 462 3.06 -2.27 -29.44
C ARG A 462 1.95 -2.39 -28.40
N THR A 463 2.29 -2.59 -27.13
CA THR A 463 1.31 -2.77 -26.05
C THR A 463 0.56 -1.48 -25.76
N VAL A 464 1.25 -0.34 -25.74
CA VAL A 464 0.64 1.00 -25.58
C VAL A 464 -0.25 1.34 -26.78
N GLU A 465 0.19 1.06 -28.01
CA GLU A 465 -0.58 1.36 -29.23
C GLU A 465 -1.86 0.54 -29.38
N SER A 466 -1.84 -0.69 -28.88
CA SER A 466 -2.95 -1.62 -28.93
C SER A 466 -3.59 -1.84 -27.55
N TYR A 467 -3.55 -0.81 -26.71
CA TYR A 467 -3.98 -0.87 -25.32
C TYR A 467 -5.38 -1.46 -25.14
N SER A 468 -5.51 -2.32 -24.13
CA SER A 468 -6.76 -2.78 -23.55
C SER A 468 -6.54 -3.08 -22.06
N PRO A 469 -7.59 -3.12 -21.21
CA PRO A 469 -7.45 -3.42 -19.79
C PRO A 469 -6.71 -4.74 -19.51
N LYS A 470 -6.86 -5.75 -20.38
CA LYS A 470 -6.15 -7.04 -20.29
C LYS A 470 -4.61 -6.93 -20.37
N LYS A 471 -4.10 -5.78 -20.81
CA LYS A 471 -2.66 -5.52 -20.99
C LYS A 471 -2.06 -4.70 -19.85
N GLU A 472 -2.84 -4.30 -18.86
CA GLU A 472 -2.35 -3.43 -17.79
C GLU A 472 -1.21 -4.05 -16.99
N MET A 473 -1.31 -5.33 -16.63
CA MET A 473 -0.24 -6.01 -15.88
C MET A 473 1.05 -6.18 -16.69
N LEU A 474 0.92 -6.38 -18.01
CA LEU A 474 2.05 -6.37 -18.92
C LEU A 474 2.70 -4.98 -18.99
N LEU A 475 1.90 -3.93 -19.18
CA LEU A 475 2.40 -2.55 -19.20
C LEU A 475 3.06 -2.16 -17.88
N LEU A 476 2.47 -2.55 -16.76
CA LEU A 476 3.00 -2.28 -15.42
C LEU A 476 4.36 -2.96 -15.24
N ALA A 477 4.45 -4.25 -15.59
CA ALA A 477 5.70 -4.98 -15.50
C ALA A 477 6.78 -4.41 -16.43
N LEU A 478 6.43 -4.01 -17.66
CA LEU A 478 7.35 -3.36 -18.59
C LEU A 478 7.82 -2.01 -18.07
N ALA A 479 6.92 -1.17 -17.55
CA ALA A 479 7.27 0.13 -16.99
C ALA A 479 8.27 0.00 -15.84
N TYR A 480 8.02 -0.91 -14.89
CA TYR A 480 8.96 -1.18 -13.80
C TYR A 480 10.27 -1.78 -14.29
N ALA A 481 10.24 -2.75 -15.22
CA ALA A 481 11.45 -3.34 -15.77
C ALA A 481 12.33 -2.29 -16.48
N LEU A 482 11.70 -1.38 -17.22
CA LEU A 482 12.37 -0.29 -17.92
C LEU A 482 12.83 0.84 -17.00
N ASP A 483 12.35 0.92 -15.75
CA ASP A 483 13.02 1.74 -14.76
C ASP A 483 14.43 1.17 -14.48
N TYR A 484 14.62 -0.15 -14.43
CA TYR A 484 15.92 -0.75 -14.11
C TYR A 484 16.84 -0.97 -15.32
N ALA A 485 16.30 -0.99 -16.54
CA ALA A 485 17.07 -1.17 -17.77
C ALA A 485 17.67 0.16 -18.29
N ASP A 486 18.60 0.08 -19.25
CA ASP A 486 19.02 1.23 -20.06
C ASP A 486 18.34 1.16 -21.44
N ALA A 487 17.23 1.88 -21.58
CA ALA A 487 16.34 1.81 -22.75
C ALA A 487 15.80 3.19 -23.16
N PRO A 488 16.65 4.13 -23.63
CA PRO A 488 16.22 5.50 -23.97
C PRO A 488 15.13 5.55 -25.05
N GLY A 489 15.05 4.53 -25.92
CA GLY A 489 13.99 4.39 -26.93
C GLY A 489 12.57 4.27 -26.35
N ALA A 490 12.44 3.87 -25.08
CA ALA A 490 11.15 3.71 -24.41
C ALA A 490 10.46 5.03 -24.03
N ALA A 491 11.20 6.16 -24.02
CA ALA A 491 10.71 7.43 -23.47
C ALA A 491 9.38 7.90 -24.09
N SER A 492 9.24 7.79 -25.41
CA SER A 492 8.01 8.20 -26.11
C SER A 492 6.81 7.34 -25.73
N SER A 493 7.01 6.03 -25.58
CA SER A 493 5.93 5.09 -25.23
C SER A 493 5.55 5.19 -23.75
N LEU A 494 6.53 5.36 -22.85
CA LEU A 494 6.29 5.63 -21.43
C LEU A 494 5.50 6.93 -21.22
N ALA A 495 5.82 7.99 -21.97
CA ALA A 495 5.08 9.26 -21.89
C ALA A 495 3.60 9.12 -22.33
N ARG A 496 3.33 8.27 -23.33
CA ARG A 496 1.96 8.02 -23.82
C ARG A 496 1.07 7.31 -22.81
N VAL A 497 1.63 6.64 -21.79
CA VAL A 497 0.83 5.97 -20.74
C VAL A 497 -0.06 6.96 -20.00
N SER A 498 0.37 8.21 -19.80
CA SER A 498 -0.45 9.29 -19.20
C SER A 498 -1.73 9.64 -19.99
N GLN A 499 -1.85 9.16 -21.23
CA GLN A 499 -3.01 9.39 -22.11
C GLN A 499 -3.96 8.19 -22.16
N ILE A 500 -3.55 7.05 -21.59
CA ILE A 500 -4.37 5.85 -21.46
C ILE A 500 -5.45 6.12 -20.42
N LYS A 501 -6.67 5.60 -20.64
CA LYS A 501 -7.73 5.60 -19.62
C LYS A 501 -7.70 4.28 -18.86
N THR A 502 -7.21 4.33 -17.64
CA THR A 502 -7.17 3.21 -16.69
C THR A 502 -7.38 3.70 -15.27
N ASP A 503 -7.92 2.83 -14.42
CA ASP A 503 -8.00 3.00 -12.96
C ASP A 503 -6.78 2.39 -12.23
N ASN A 504 -5.83 1.81 -12.97
CA ASN A 504 -4.58 1.31 -12.43
C ASN A 504 -3.59 2.47 -12.23
N TYR A 505 -3.70 3.14 -11.08
CA TYR A 505 -2.87 4.31 -10.75
C TYR A 505 -1.37 3.99 -10.65
N ASP A 506 -1.02 2.75 -10.31
CA ASP A 506 0.37 2.29 -10.26
C ASP A 506 1.02 2.31 -11.64
N LEU A 507 0.26 2.00 -12.70
CA LEU A 507 0.78 2.07 -14.06
C LEU A 507 1.21 3.48 -14.47
N TYR A 508 0.45 4.52 -14.08
CA TYR A 508 0.87 5.91 -14.34
C TYR A 508 2.14 6.26 -13.58
N LEU A 509 2.24 5.87 -12.31
CA LEU A 509 3.43 6.12 -11.50
C LEU A 509 4.64 5.38 -12.06
N ALA A 510 4.57 4.06 -12.25
CA ALA A 510 5.65 3.23 -12.75
C ALA A 510 6.19 3.78 -14.08
N SER A 511 5.30 4.19 -14.99
CA SER A 511 5.69 4.77 -16.28
C SER A 511 6.37 6.13 -16.12
N ALA A 512 5.88 6.99 -15.21
CA ALA A 512 6.47 8.29 -14.93
C ALA A 512 7.85 8.17 -14.25
N LEU A 513 8.01 7.20 -13.34
CA LEU A 513 9.28 6.90 -12.69
C LEU A 513 10.32 6.42 -13.70
N ALA A 514 9.98 5.44 -14.53
CA ALA A 514 10.87 4.97 -15.60
C ALA A 514 11.23 6.11 -16.57
N LEU A 515 10.24 6.91 -16.99
CA LEU A 515 10.45 8.04 -17.89
C LEU A 515 11.44 9.07 -17.32
N SER A 516 11.50 9.24 -16.01
CA SER A 516 12.42 10.20 -15.35
C SER A 516 13.90 9.90 -15.57
N LYS A 517 14.25 8.68 -16.00
CA LYS A 517 15.61 8.31 -16.39
C LYS A 517 15.98 8.72 -17.81
N TYR A 518 14.99 8.86 -18.68
CA TYR A 518 15.20 8.99 -20.12
C TYR A 518 14.84 10.38 -20.67
N ASP A 519 13.83 11.03 -20.10
CA ASP A 519 13.33 12.33 -20.56
C ASP A 519 12.73 13.10 -19.38
N GLU A 520 13.55 13.93 -18.74
CA GLU A 520 13.17 14.71 -17.55
C GLU A 520 11.95 15.60 -17.78
N GLU A 521 11.85 16.23 -18.96
CA GLU A 521 10.76 17.17 -19.28
C GLU A 521 9.43 16.46 -19.46
N LYS A 522 9.41 15.31 -20.16
CA LYS A 522 8.19 14.50 -20.26
C LYS A 522 7.86 13.84 -18.92
N ALA A 523 8.87 13.43 -18.14
CA ALA A 523 8.68 12.85 -16.81
C ALA A 523 7.98 13.82 -15.86
N LYS A 524 8.42 15.09 -15.80
CA LYS A 524 7.77 16.13 -15.00
C LYS A 524 6.27 16.24 -15.30
N LYS A 525 5.88 16.19 -16.58
CA LYS A 525 4.47 16.23 -17.00
C LYS A 525 3.71 14.97 -16.57
N SER A 526 4.29 13.79 -16.76
CA SER A 526 3.67 12.52 -16.32
C SER A 526 3.55 12.44 -14.79
N LEU A 527 4.54 12.91 -14.05
CA LEU A 527 4.49 12.98 -12.58
C LEU A 527 3.43 13.98 -12.10
N LEU A 528 3.33 15.15 -12.73
CA LEU A 528 2.26 16.11 -12.43
C LEU A 528 0.87 15.53 -12.72
N HIS A 529 0.75 14.72 -13.78
CA HIS A 529 -0.47 13.95 -14.02
C HIS A 529 -0.78 13.00 -12.85
N VAL A 530 0.19 12.23 -12.35
CA VAL A 530 0.00 11.37 -11.16
C VAL A 530 -0.44 12.19 -9.94
N VAL A 531 0.18 13.36 -9.70
CA VAL A 531 -0.24 14.27 -8.62
C VAL A 531 -1.69 14.71 -8.77
N SER A 532 -2.14 14.98 -10.00
CA SER A 532 -3.53 15.38 -10.30
C SER A 532 -4.58 14.31 -9.96
N LEU A 533 -4.18 13.03 -9.90
CA LEU A 533 -5.07 11.92 -9.58
C LEU A 533 -5.44 11.86 -8.09
N ARG A 534 -4.66 12.51 -7.22
CA ARG A 534 -4.93 12.61 -5.77
C ARG A 534 -5.10 11.24 -5.08
N ARG A 535 -4.35 10.23 -5.54
CA ARG A 535 -4.38 8.87 -4.97
C ARG A 535 -3.12 8.57 -4.18
N GLN A 536 -3.28 8.28 -2.89
CA GLN A 536 -2.18 7.74 -2.11
C GLN A 536 -1.98 6.24 -2.42
N PRO A 537 -0.74 5.74 -2.33
CA PRO A 537 0.51 6.49 -2.05
C PRO A 537 1.18 7.06 -3.30
N PHE A 538 0.58 6.88 -4.49
CA PHE A 538 1.17 7.25 -5.77
C PHE A 538 1.53 8.72 -5.89
N VAL A 539 0.70 9.61 -5.32
CA VAL A 539 0.97 11.05 -5.31
C VAL A 539 2.20 11.37 -4.47
N SER A 540 2.34 10.80 -3.28
CA SER A 540 3.53 11.04 -2.45
C SER A 540 4.80 10.65 -3.21
N MET A 541 4.78 9.51 -3.90
CA MET A 541 5.89 9.06 -4.75
C MET A 541 6.19 10.01 -5.91
N ALA A 542 5.15 10.49 -6.59
CA ALA A 542 5.31 11.45 -7.67
C ALA A 542 5.91 12.78 -7.19
N LEU A 543 5.45 13.27 -6.02
CA LEU A 543 5.98 14.49 -5.39
C LEU A 543 7.46 14.35 -5.05
N LEU A 544 7.88 13.24 -4.44
CA LEU A 544 9.32 13.00 -4.17
C LEU A 544 10.17 12.97 -5.41
N ARG A 545 9.65 12.33 -6.47
CA ARG A 545 10.39 12.29 -7.73
C ARG A 545 10.48 13.70 -8.33
N LEU A 546 9.43 14.52 -8.25
CA LEU A 546 9.48 15.93 -8.65
C LEU A 546 10.47 16.74 -7.82
N GLU A 547 10.50 16.56 -6.49
CA GLU A 547 11.50 17.19 -5.62
C GLU A 547 12.92 16.80 -6.01
N LYS A 548 13.16 15.51 -6.29
CA LYS A 548 14.47 15.00 -6.70
C LYS A 548 14.91 15.57 -8.05
N LEU A 549 13.99 15.65 -9.02
CA LEU A 549 14.29 16.16 -10.36
C LEU A 549 14.54 17.67 -10.37
N THR A 550 13.85 18.43 -9.52
CA THR A 550 13.91 19.90 -9.56
C THR A 550 14.76 20.52 -8.45
N GLY A 551 15.07 19.77 -7.39
CA GLY A 551 15.70 20.26 -6.17
C GLY A 551 14.78 21.10 -5.27
N GLN A 552 13.51 21.29 -5.65
CA GLN A 552 12.53 22.05 -4.87
C GLN A 552 11.84 21.15 -3.84
N LYS A 553 11.25 21.74 -2.78
CA LYS A 553 10.53 21.03 -1.73
C LYS A 553 9.04 21.32 -1.81
N THR A 554 8.21 20.28 -1.63
CA THR A 554 6.76 20.43 -1.62
C THR A 554 6.33 21.17 -0.34
N PRO A 555 5.67 22.35 -0.46
CA PRO A 555 5.31 23.16 0.70
C PRO A 555 4.41 22.42 1.71
N GLY A 556 4.72 22.55 3.00
CA GLY A 556 3.92 21.97 4.09
C GLY A 556 4.05 20.46 4.28
N TRP A 557 4.90 19.78 3.49
CA TRP A 557 5.19 18.36 3.67
C TRP A 557 6.37 18.14 4.62
N GLY A 558 6.24 17.22 5.59
CA GLY A 558 7.30 16.93 6.57
C GLY A 558 7.39 17.93 7.73
N GLU A 559 6.64 19.05 7.68
CA GLU A 559 6.56 20.09 8.72
C GLU A 559 5.40 19.84 9.70
N GLY A 560 5.18 18.58 10.10
CA GLY A 560 4.11 18.17 11.01
C GLY A 560 2.87 17.57 10.34
N ARG A 561 2.92 17.32 9.02
CA ARG A 561 1.96 16.49 8.27
C ARG A 561 2.68 15.35 7.55
N LEU A 562 2.05 14.18 7.55
CA LEU A 562 2.53 13.00 6.86
C LEU A 562 2.29 13.10 5.34
N HIS A 563 1.23 13.81 4.93
CA HIS A 563 0.94 14.12 3.53
C HIS A 563 0.75 15.64 3.31
N PRO A 564 1.19 16.20 2.17
CA PRO A 564 0.97 17.61 1.88
C PRO A 564 -0.51 17.91 1.62
N ASP A 565 -0.89 19.18 1.70
CA ASP A 565 -2.17 19.65 1.17
C ASP A 565 -2.16 19.46 -0.36
N MET A 566 -3.04 18.61 -0.89
CA MET A 566 -2.99 18.18 -2.29
C MET A 566 -3.28 19.32 -3.28
N ASP A 567 -4.17 20.24 -2.93
CA ASP A 567 -4.48 21.40 -3.78
C ASP A 567 -3.28 22.36 -3.83
N ALA A 568 -2.68 22.62 -2.66
CA ALA A 568 -1.49 23.46 -2.58
C ALA A 568 -0.29 22.81 -3.29
N ALA A 569 -0.07 21.50 -3.09
CA ALA A 569 1.01 20.76 -3.73
C ALA A 569 0.85 20.71 -5.25
N TYR A 570 -0.34 20.38 -5.75
CA TYR A 570 -0.60 20.37 -7.19
C TYR A 570 -0.38 21.75 -7.81
N LYS A 571 -0.95 22.81 -7.21
CA LYS A 571 -0.79 24.18 -7.72
C LYS A 571 0.67 24.64 -7.71
N PHE A 572 1.39 24.34 -6.63
CA PHE A 572 2.82 24.62 -6.53
C PHE A 572 3.60 23.96 -7.67
N TRP A 573 3.40 22.67 -7.91
CA TRP A 573 4.10 21.95 -8.97
C TRP A 573 3.62 22.37 -10.36
N GLU A 574 2.34 22.69 -10.54
CA GLU A 574 1.84 23.24 -11.80
C GLU A 574 2.53 24.56 -12.15
N GLU A 575 2.72 25.44 -11.17
CA GLU A 575 3.42 26.72 -11.36
C GLU A 575 4.94 26.54 -11.52
N ALA A 576 5.56 25.64 -10.75
CA ALA A 576 7.00 25.40 -10.79
C ALA A 576 7.49 24.69 -12.06
N LEU A 577 6.60 24.02 -12.79
CA LEU A 577 6.89 23.27 -14.01
C LEU A 577 6.47 24.00 -15.30
N ARG A 578 5.92 25.21 -15.19
CA ARG A 578 5.67 26.13 -16.32
C ARG A 578 6.92 26.93 -16.63
#